data_AF-A0A940P826-F1
#
_entry.id   AF-A0A940P826-F1
#
_cell.length_a   1.000
_cell.length_b   1.000
_cell.length_c   1.000
_cell.angle_alpha   90.00
_cell.angle_beta   90.00
_cell.angle_gamma   90.00
#
_symmetry.space_group_name_H-M   'P 1'
#
loop_
_entity.id
_entity.type
_entity.pdbx_description
1 polymer ?
#
loop_
_entity_poly.entity_id
_entity_poly.type
_entity_poly.pdbx_seq_one_letter_code
_entity_poly.pdbx_strand_id
1 'polypeptide(L)'
;MSVTSMQDYVIITDSGTDLPDEMLKRLGIPSISLNCFMKDDPTAAVTLRGKAFYDELRAGKVACTSAANLSVFRETFSAFLKEGTDILYLSFSSALSCMCATAKLAAEELSEEFPERKIHVIDSRCASLGQGLLVYFSAEKKAHGATLDELAAYTEEMKSCMMHWFTVDDLL
;
A
#
# COMPACT_ATOMS: atom_id res chain seq x y z
N MET A 1 -31.61 -21.47 7.89
CA MET A 1 -31.31 -20.10 7.43
C MET A 1 -29.85 -20.09 7.07
N SER A 2 -29.54 -19.95 5.78
CA SER A 2 -28.17 -19.95 5.27
C SER A 2 -27.46 -18.72 5.82
N VAL A 3 -26.48 -18.90 6.70
CA VAL A 3 -25.49 -17.86 6.97
C VAL A 3 -24.68 -17.76 5.69
N THR A 4 -24.99 -16.79 4.84
CA THR A 4 -24.06 -16.35 3.81
C THR A 4 -22.78 -15.97 4.55
N SER A 5 -21.74 -16.80 4.46
CA SER A 5 -20.46 -16.43 5.05
C SER A 5 -20.06 -15.12 4.39
N MET A 6 -19.89 -14.04 5.17
CA MET A 6 -19.19 -12.86 4.67
C MET A 6 -17.88 -13.38 4.09
N GLN A 7 -17.67 -13.18 2.78
CA GLN A 7 -16.38 -13.43 2.17
C GLN A 7 -15.37 -12.55 2.92
N ASP A 8 -14.41 -13.19 3.57
CA ASP A 8 -13.36 -12.49 4.30
C ASP A 8 -12.46 -11.79 3.27
N TYR A 9 -12.03 -10.58 3.59
CA TYR A 9 -11.15 -9.80 2.72
C TYR A 9 -10.12 -9.04 3.53
N VAL A 10 -8.95 -8.78 2.96
CA VAL A 10 -7.85 -8.06 3.61
C VAL A 10 -7.64 -6.70 2.96
N ILE A 11 -7.30 -5.70 3.78
CA ILE A 11 -6.77 -4.43 3.29
C ILE A 11 -5.25 -4.57 3.29
N ILE A 12 -4.63 -4.38 2.14
CA ILE A 12 -3.17 -4.32 1.97
C ILE A 12 -2.80 -2.89 1.56
N THR A 13 -1.65 -2.41 2.00
CA THR A 13 -1.12 -1.12 1.56
C THR A 13 0.39 -1.22 1.33
N ASP A 14 1.06 -0.09 1.22
CA ASP A 14 2.50 -0.01 1.06
C ASP A 14 3.15 0.95 2.07
N SER A 15 4.48 0.94 2.10
CA SER A 15 5.25 1.77 3.02
C SER A 15 5.16 3.27 2.71
N GLY A 16 4.46 3.69 1.64
CA GLY A 16 4.20 5.11 1.33
C GLY A 16 3.19 5.75 2.27
N THR A 17 2.54 4.97 3.13
CA THR A 17 1.56 5.42 4.13
C THR A 17 2.16 6.17 5.32
N ASP A 18 3.45 5.95 5.62
CA ASP A 18 4.13 6.41 6.84
C ASP A 18 3.39 6.08 8.15
N LEU A 19 2.51 5.07 8.13
CA LEU A 19 1.90 4.54 9.34
C LEU A 19 2.93 3.73 10.15
N PRO A 20 2.96 3.85 11.49
CA PRO A 20 3.82 3.01 12.31
C PRO A 20 3.47 1.52 12.16
N ASP A 21 4.49 0.65 12.14
CA ASP A 21 4.32 -0.81 12.04
C ASP A 21 3.37 -1.38 13.11
N GLU A 22 3.39 -0.81 14.32
CA GLU A 22 2.48 -1.21 15.40
C GLU A 22 1.01 -0.94 15.05
N MET A 23 0.73 0.18 14.38
CA MET A 23 -0.61 0.53 13.94
C MET A 23 -1.08 -0.41 12.83
N LEU A 24 -0.23 -0.67 11.83
CA LEU A 24 -0.54 -1.63 10.76
C LEU A 24 -0.83 -3.02 11.32
N LYS A 25 -0.02 -3.49 12.28
CA LYS A 25 -0.25 -4.76 12.99
C LYS A 25 -1.58 -4.77 13.75
N ARG A 26 -1.88 -3.71 14.51
CA ARG A 26 -3.14 -3.59 15.26
C ARG A 26 -4.37 -3.61 14.34
N LEU A 27 -4.27 -3.01 13.16
CA LEU A 27 -5.34 -2.98 12.16
C LEU A 27 -5.39 -4.26 11.30
N GLY A 28 -4.41 -5.16 11.41
CA GLY A 28 -4.31 -6.35 10.58
C GLY A 28 -4.05 -6.02 9.10
N ILE A 29 -3.26 -4.99 8.82
CA ILE A 29 -2.97 -4.48 7.47
C ILE A 29 -1.54 -4.84 7.08
N PRO A 30 -1.33 -5.80 6.16
CA PRO A 30 -0.03 -6.04 5.55
C PRO A 30 0.43 -4.84 4.74
N SER A 31 1.75 -4.58 4.74
CA SER A 31 2.37 -3.49 3.98
C SER A 31 3.47 -4.02 3.07
N ILE A 32 3.38 -3.66 1.78
CA ILE A 32 4.41 -3.93 0.78
C ILE A 32 5.42 -2.78 0.80
N SER A 33 6.70 -3.09 1.01
CA SER A 33 7.73 -2.05 1.11
C SER A 33 8.09 -1.49 -0.26
N LEU A 34 8.16 -0.16 -0.37
CA LEU A 34 8.92 0.50 -1.42
C LEU A 34 10.41 0.28 -1.16
N ASN A 35 11.19 0.10 -2.22
CA ASN A 35 12.63 -0.08 -2.10
C ASN A 35 13.31 1.27 -1.93
N CYS A 36 14.30 1.32 -1.05
CA CYS A 36 15.20 2.45 -0.89
C CYS A 36 16.63 1.95 -0.82
N PHE A 37 17.53 2.58 -1.56
CA PHE A 37 18.95 2.22 -1.66
C PHE A 37 19.79 3.50 -1.81
N MET A 38 21.08 3.44 -1.49
CA MET A 38 21.98 4.56 -1.77
C MET A 38 22.49 4.44 -3.22
N LYS A 39 22.71 5.58 -3.89
CA LYS A 39 23.12 5.60 -5.30
C LYS A 39 24.49 4.96 -5.54
N ASP A 40 25.37 4.99 -4.54
CA ASP A 40 26.71 4.38 -4.55
C ASP A 40 26.68 2.86 -4.31
N ASP A 41 25.65 2.34 -3.64
CA ASP A 41 25.39 0.91 -3.48
C ASP A 41 23.90 0.59 -3.75
N PRO A 42 23.51 0.46 -5.03
CA PRO A 42 22.12 0.20 -5.40
C PRO A 42 21.66 -1.23 -5.09
N THR A 43 22.57 -2.11 -4.64
CA THR A 43 22.24 -3.50 -4.30
C THR A 43 21.85 -3.66 -2.83
N ALA A 44 22.28 -2.72 -1.98
CA ALA A 44 21.96 -2.73 -0.56
C ALA A 44 20.71 -1.90 -0.25
N ALA A 45 19.73 -2.54 0.39
CA ALA A 45 18.60 -1.82 0.94
C ALA A 45 19.05 -0.90 2.09
N VAL A 46 18.52 0.32 2.12
CA VAL A 46 18.73 1.24 3.23
C VAL A 46 17.95 0.76 4.45
N THR A 47 18.71 0.37 5.48
CA THR A 47 18.18 -0.03 6.80
C THR A 47 18.08 1.14 7.78
N LEU A 48 18.76 2.25 7.48
CA LEU A 48 18.72 3.47 8.30
C LEU A 48 17.31 4.07 8.30
N ARG A 49 16.93 4.66 9.43
CA ARG A 49 15.63 5.31 9.64
C ARG A 49 15.82 6.63 10.41
N GLY A 50 14.85 7.53 10.26
CA GLY A 50 14.80 8.79 11.00
C GLY A 50 16.12 9.57 10.94
N LYS A 51 16.63 10.02 12.08
CA LYS A 51 17.81 10.88 12.17
C LYS A 51 19.02 10.33 11.40
N ALA A 52 19.35 9.05 11.59
CA ALA A 52 20.54 8.47 10.97
C ALA A 52 20.46 8.45 9.43
N PHE A 53 19.27 8.21 8.87
CA PHE A 53 19.06 8.30 7.44
C PHE A 53 19.27 9.73 6.92
N TYR A 54 18.66 10.72 7.58
CA TYR A 54 18.81 12.11 7.17
C TYR A 54 20.22 12.69 7.41
N ASP A 55 20.98 12.16 8.38
CA ASP A 55 22.37 12.55 8.58
C ASP A 55 23.25 12.13 7.39
N GLU A 56 23.03 10.95 6.82
CA GLU A 56 23.71 10.52 5.58
C GLU A 56 23.37 11.41 4.39
N LEU A 57 22.10 11.82 4.25
CA LEU A 57 21.68 12.75 3.19
C LEU A 57 22.34 14.12 3.37
N ARG A 58 22.39 14.65 4.60
CA ARG A 58 23.11 15.90 4.91
C ARG A 58 24.62 15.80 4.70
N ALA A 59 25.19 14.59 4.79
CA ALA A 59 26.58 14.32 4.44
C ALA A 59 26.81 14.24 2.91
N GLY A 60 25.78 14.43 2.10
CA GLY A 60 25.85 14.46 0.64
C GLY A 60 25.61 13.11 -0.04
N LYS A 61 25.18 12.07 0.70
CA LYS A 61 24.73 10.83 0.05
C LYS A 61 23.39 11.03 -0.64
N VAL A 62 23.19 10.32 -1.74
CA VAL A 62 21.97 10.37 -2.53
C VAL A 62 21.22 9.06 -2.34
N ALA A 63 20.05 9.12 -1.73
CA ALA A 63 19.11 8.00 -1.71
C ALA A 63 18.32 7.94 -3.02
N CYS A 64 18.02 6.73 -3.45
CA CYS A 64 17.14 6.45 -4.58
C CYS A 64 16.06 5.46 -4.12
N THR A 65 14.95 5.46 -4.85
CA THR A 65 13.81 4.57 -4.55
C THR A 65 13.33 3.86 -5.80
N SER A 66 12.73 2.69 -5.62
CA SER A 66 12.00 2.00 -6.69
C SER A 66 10.72 1.35 -6.15
N ALA A 67 9.77 1.12 -7.05
CA ALA A 67 8.59 0.32 -6.73
C ALA A 67 8.99 -1.13 -6.38
N ALA A 68 8.14 -1.83 -5.65
CA ALA A 68 8.28 -3.26 -5.44
C ALA A 68 8.11 -4.02 -6.77
N ASN A 69 8.81 -5.14 -6.91
CA ASN A 69 8.75 -5.97 -8.10
C ASN A 69 7.40 -6.70 -8.21
N LEU A 70 7.02 -7.07 -9.44
CA LEU A 70 5.80 -7.84 -9.71
C LEU A 70 5.71 -9.12 -8.87
N SER A 71 6.82 -9.83 -8.69
CA SER A 71 6.87 -11.06 -7.88
C SER A 71 6.44 -10.82 -6.43
N VAL A 72 6.80 -9.69 -5.83
CA VAL A 72 6.44 -9.35 -4.44
C VAL A 72 4.92 -9.19 -4.32
N PHE A 73 4.29 -8.49 -5.28
CA PHE A 73 2.83 -8.37 -5.32
C PHE A 73 2.16 -9.72 -5.53
N ARG A 74 2.64 -10.52 -6.49
CA ARG A 74 2.09 -11.85 -6.76
C ARG A 74 2.18 -12.77 -5.54
N GLU A 75 3.34 -12.83 -4.89
CA GLU A 75 3.56 -13.63 -3.69
C GLU A 75 2.63 -13.19 -2.56
N THR A 76 2.60 -11.88 -2.27
CA THR A 76 1.78 -11.31 -1.20
C THR A 76 0.29 -11.55 -1.45
N PHE A 77 -0.21 -11.21 -2.64
CA PHE A 77 -1.63 -11.37 -2.97
C PHE A 77 -2.02 -12.86 -3.00
N SER A 78 -1.23 -13.70 -3.68
CA SER A 78 -1.55 -15.14 -3.78
C SER A 78 -1.60 -15.84 -2.42
N ALA A 79 -0.86 -15.38 -1.41
CA ALA A 79 -0.93 -15.93 -0.06
C ALA A 79 -2.35 -15.79 0.52
N PHE A 80 -2.99 -14.63 0.40
CA PHE A 80 -4.35 -14.39 0.86
C PHE A 80 -5.40 -15.07 -0.02
N LEU A 81 -5.23 -15.05 -1.34
CA LEU A 81 -6.17 -15.68 -2.27
C LEU A 81 -6.28 -17.19 -2.05
N LYS A 82 -5.14 -17.86 -1.79
CA LYS A 82 -5.10 -19.31 -1.48
C LYS A 82 -5.85 -19.66 -0.19
N GLU A 83 -5.92 -18.74 0.75
CA GLU A 83 -6.71 -18.89 1.99
C GLU A 83 -8.19 -18.55 1.79
N GLY A 84 -8.59 -18.18 0.58
CA GLY A 84 -9.95 -17.78 0.25
C GLY A 84 -10.30 -16.38 0.75
N THR A 85 -9.30 -15.51 0.91
CA THR A 85 -9.46 -14.12 1.33
C THR A 85 -9.35 -13.19 0.13
N ASP A 86 -10.37 -12.36 -0.10
CA ASP A 86 -10.34 -11.34 -1.16
C ASP A 86 -9.46 -10.14 -0.75
N ILE A 87 -9.10 -9.28 -1.70
CA ILE A 87 -8.10 -8.23 -1.46
C ILE A 87 -8.62 -6.85 -1.85
N LEU A 88 -8.39 -5.87 -0.97
CA LEU A 88 -8.36 -4.45 -1.30
C LEU A 88 -6.92 -3.94 -1.10
N TYR A 89 -6.26 -3.53 -2.18
CA TYR A 89 -4.95 -2.90 -2.12
C TYR A 89 -5.06 -1.38 -2.31
N LEU A 90 -4.62 -0.61 -1.31
CA LEU A 90 -4.51 0.86 -1.38
C LEU A 90 -3.06 1.24 -1.70
N SER A 91 -2.83 1.60 -2.96
CA SER A 91 -1.51 1.95 -3.48
C SER A 91 -1.12 3.39 -3.19
N PHE A 92 0.17 3.63 -2.99
CA PHE A 92 0.82 4.92 -3.15
C PHE A 92 0.50 5.51 -4.53
N SER A 93 0.42 6.84 -4.58
CA SER A 93 -0.03 7.60 -5.75
C SER A 93 0.66 7.15 -7.04
N SER A 94 -0.16 6.82 -8.05
CA SER A 94 0.33 6.45 -9.38
C SER A 94 1.08 7.57 -10.11
N ALA A 95 0.87 8.82 -9.70
CA ALA A 95 1.60 9.98 -10.22
C ALA A 95 3.05 10.06 -9.70
N LEU A 96 3.38 9.33 -8.63
CA LEU A 96 4.67 9.38 -7.95
C LEU A 96 5.46 8.07 -8.07
N SER A 97 4.79 6.96 -8.40
CA SER A 97 5.41 5.64 -8.46
C SER A 97 4.64 4.64 -9.31
N CYS A 98 5.35 3.63 -9.82
CA CYS A 98 4.76 2.50 -10.55
C CYS A 98 4.08 1.44 -9.65
N MET A 99 4.09 1.59 -8.31
CA MET A 99 3.45 0.64 -7.38
C MET A 99 2.04 0.24 -7.82
N CYS A 100 1.20 1.23 -8.18
CA CYS A 100 -0.18 0.98 -8.60
C CYS A 100 -0.27 0.17 -9.90
N ALA A 101 0.56 0.51 -10.89
CA ALA A 101 0.58 -0.20 -12.17
C ALA A 101 1.05 -1.65 -12.01
N THR A 102 2.11 -1.87 -11.22
CA THR A 102 2.63 -3.21 -10.93
C THR A 102 1.62 -4.05 -10.13
N ALA A 103 0.93 -3.46 -9.16
CA ALA A 103 -0.13 -4.14 -8.41
C ALA A 103 -1.32 -4.52 -9.29
N LYS A 104 -1.72 -3.65 -10.23
CA LYS A 104 -2.79 -3.95 -11.20
C LYS A 104 -2.43 -5.11 -12.11
N LEU A 105 -1.19 -5.16 -12.60
CA LEU A 105 -0.71 -6.28 -13.40
C LEU A 105 -0.74 -7.59 -12.60
N ALA A 106 -0.27 -7.59 -11.34
CA ALA A 106 -0.36 -8.76 -10.47
C ALA A 106 -1.82 -9.21 -10.23
N ALA A 107 -2.72 -8.24 -10.03
CA ALA A 107 -4.14 -8.51 -9.82
C ALA A 107 -4.80 -9.12 -11.05
N GLU A 108 -4.46 -8.65 -12.25
CA GLU A 108 -4.94 -9.21 -13.52
C GLU A 108 -4.51 -10.67 -13.69
N GLU A 109 -3.20 -10.94 -13.55
CA GLU A 109 -2.65 -12.30 -13.67
C GLU A 109 -3.26 -13.26 -12.62
N LEU A 110 -3.41 -12.80 -11.37
CA LEU A 110 -3.98 -13.62 -10.30
C LEU A 110 -5.50 -13.80 -10.41
N SER A 111 -6.22 -12.89 -11.06
CA SER A 111 -7.65 -13.06 -11.30
C SER A 111 -7.94 -14.19 -12.29
N GLU A 112 -7.01 -14.49 -13.21
CA GLU A 112 -7.09 -15.67 -14.08
C GLU A 112 -6.84 -16.97 -13.29
N GLU A 113 -5.90 -16.94 -12.33
CA GLU A 113 -5.54 -18.10 -11.50
C GLU A 113 -6.58 -18.40 -10.40
N PHE A 114 -7.25 -17.36 -9.88
CA PHE A 114 -8.23 -17.43 -8.79
C PHE A 114 -9.56 -16.78 -9.20
N PRO A 115 -10.30 -17.36 -10.17
CA PRO A 115 -11.49 -16.74 -10.77
C PRO A 115 -12.66 -16.53 -9.79
N GLU A 116 -12.66 -17.23 -8.66
CA GLU A 116 -13.66 -17.09 -7.60
C GLU A 116 -13.32 -16.02 -6.55
N ARG A 117 -12.15 -15.39 -6.66
CA ARG A 117 -11.66 -14.35 -5.75
C ARG A 117 -11.78 -12.96 -6.35
N LYS A 118 -11.80 -11.95 -5.49
CA LYS A 118 -11.80 -10.53 -5.88
C LYS A 118 -10.52 -9.83 -5.44
N ILE A 119 -9.99 -8.97 -6.32
CA ILE A 119 -8.86 -8.09 -6.03
C ILE A 119 -9.20 -6.69 -6.53
N HIS A 120 -9.34 -5.74 -5.62
CA HIS A 120 -9.47 -4.32 -5.95
C HIS A 120 -8.16 -3.61 -5.71
N VAL A 121 -7.62 -2.96 -6.74
CA VAL A 121 -6.44 -2.09 -6.63
C VAL A 121 -6.87 -0.63 -6.78
N ILE A 122 -6.75 0.13 -5.69
CA ILE A 122 -7.09 1.56 -5.65
C ILE A 122 -5.81 2.39 -5.72
N ASP A 123 -5.74 3.26 -6.72
CA ASP A 123 -4.79 4.38 -6.72
C ASP A 123 -5.26 5.42 -5.70
N SER A 124 -4.56 5.52 -4.56
CA SER A 124 -4.95 6.46 -3.50
C SER A 124 -4.84 7.92 -3.95
N ARG A 125 -3.99 8.23 -4.95
CA ARG A 125 -3.57 9.60 -5.28
C ARG A 125 -3.00 10.38 -4.09
N CYS A 126 -2.63 9.66 -3.05
CA CYS A 126 -2.14 10.20 -1.79
C CYS A 126 -0.67 9.79 -1.58
N ALA A 127 -0.02 10.48 -0.66
CA ALA A 127 1.32 10.20 -0.19
C ALA A 127 1.42 10.45 1.32
N SER A 128 2.37 9.76 1.97
CA SER A 128 2.66 9.88 3.40
C SER A 128 1.39 9.69 4.24
N LEU A 129 1.25 10.42 5.34
CA LEU A 129 0.11 10.33 6.25
C LEU A 129 -1.24 10.64 5.58
N GLY A 130 -1.31 11.29 4.41
CA GLY A 130 -2.57 11.40 3.69
C GLY A 130 -3.04 10.04 3.15
N GLN A 131 -2.11 9.20 2.67
CA GLN A 131 -2.42 7.80 2.34
C GLN A 131 -2.68 7.00 3.61
N GLY A 132 -1.88 7.21 4.66
CA GLY A 132 -2.08 6.56 5.95
C GLY A 132 -3.47 6.82 6.57
N LEU A 133 -3.96 8.06 6.50
CA LEU A 133 -5.31 8.42 6.95
C LEU A 133 -6.40 7.74 6.11
N LEU A 134 -6.23 7.70 4.78
CA LEU A 134 -7.15 6.97 3.92
C LEU A 134 -7.21 5.49 4.30
N VAL A 135 -6.06 4.84 4.50
CA VAL A 135 -5.97 3.45 4.97
C VAL A 135 -6.65 3.27 6.32
N TYR A 136 -6.41 4.17 7.28
CA TYR A 136 -7.02 4.14 8.60
C TYR A 136 -8.56 4.22 8.51
N PHE A 137 -9.10 5.18 7.75
CA PHE A 137 -10.55 5.31 7.58
C PHE A 137 -11.17 4.12 6.83
N SER A 138 -10.47 3.54 5.85
CA SER A 138 -10.91 2.31 5.21
C SER A 138 -10.93 1.13 6.18
N ALA A 139 -9.95 1.02 7.08
CA ALA A 139 -9.93 0.01 8.14
C ALA A 139 -11.09 0.16 9.12
N GLU A 140 -11.38 1.39 9.56
CA GLU A 140 -12.55 1.71 10.40
C GLU A 140 -13.86 1.36 9.67
N LYS A 141 -13.96 1.66 8.37
CA LYS A 141 -15.14 1.31 7.57
C LYS A 141 -15.33 -0.21 7.45
N LYS A 142 -14.25 -0.96 7.26
CA LYS A 142 -14.24 -2.43 7.31
C LYS A 142 -14.71 -2.95 8.67
N ALA A 143 -14.19 -2.38 9.77
CA ALA A 143 -14.56 -2.79 11.13
C ALA A 143 -16.07 -2.59 11.42
N HIS A 144 -16.72 -1.65 10.73
CA HIS A 144 -18.17 -1.45 10.76
C HIS A 144 -18.96 -2.39 9.82
N GLY A 145 -18.33 -3.44 9.29
CA GLY A 145 -19.00 -4.51 8.54
C GLY A 145 -19.22 -4.23 7.05
N ALA A 146 -18.52 -3.24 6.47
CA ALA A 146 -18.58 -2.99 5.03
C ALA A 146 -18.09 -4.21 4.25
N THR A 147 -18.79 -4.56 3.18
CA THR A 147 -18.32 -5.52 2.18
C THR A 147 -17.12 -4.95 1.41
N LEU A 148 -16.38 -5.81 0.71
CA LEU A 148 -15.25 -5.40 -0.13
C LEU A 148 -15.64 -4.34 -1.17
N ASP A 149 -16.77 -4.54 -1.86
CA ASP A 149 -17.22 -3.61 -2.92
C ASP A 149 -17.68 -2.26 -2.34
N GLU A 150 -18.39 -2.27 -1.20
CA GLU A 150 -18.77 -1.04 -0.49
C GLU A 150 -17.54 -0.29 0.03
N LEU A 151 -16.55 -1.01 0.55
CA LEU A 151 -15.32 -0.40 1.02
C LEU A 151 -14.51 0.20 -0.13
N ALA A 152 -14.44 -0.49 -1.28
CA ALA A 152 -13.76 0.03 -2.47
C ALA A 152 -14.41 1.33 -2.97
N ALA A 153 -15.74 1.36 -3.07
CA ALA A 153 -16.49 2.56 -3.45
C ALA A 153 -16.28 3.71 -2.45
N TYR A 154 -16.39 3.43 -1.15
CA TYR A 154 -16.13 4.41 -0.09
C TYR A 154 -14.70 4.98 -0.18
N THR A 155 -13.71 4.13 -0.41
CA THR A 155 -12.29 4.54 -0.48
C THR A 155 -12.03 5.42 -1.71
N GLU A 156 -12.64 5.09 -2.85
CA GLU A 156 -12.58 5.90 -4.08
C GLU A 156 -13.20 7.30 -3.91
N GLU A 157 -14.30 7.41 -3.17
CA GLU A 157 -14.87 8.71 -2.81
C GLU A 157 -13.98 9.46 -1.82
N MET A 158 -13.55 8.77 -0.76
CA MET A 158 -12.83 9.36 0.36
C MET A 158 -11.47 9.96 -0.06
N LYS A 159 -10.77 9.33 -1.01
CA LYS A 159 -9.47 9.85 -1.45
C LYS A 159 -9.52 11.28 -2.01
N SER A 160 -10.68 11.69 -2.55
CA SER A 160 -10.87 13.03 -3.11
C SER A 160 -10.98 14.14 -2.06
N CYS A 161 -11.14 13.78 -0.78
CA CYS A 161 -11.17 14.76 0.31
C CYS A 161 -9.84 14.82 1.08
N MET A 162 -8.83 14.05 0.68
CA MET A 162 -7.48 14.13 1.26
C MET A 162 -6.75 15.34 0.69
N MET A 163 -6.18 16.16 1.58
CA MET A 163 -5.43 17.37 1.22
C MET A 163 -4.00 17.25 1.73
N HIS A 164 -3.03 17.45 0.84
CA HIS A 164 -1.61 17.34 1.15
C HIS A 164 -0.97 18.73 1.18
N TRP A 165 -0.65 19.21 2.38
CA TRP A 165 0.01 20.50 2.59
C TRP A 165 1.36 20.22 3.22
N PHE A 166 2.43 20.59 2.51
CA PHE A 166 3.79 20.38 2.96
C PHE A 166 4.70 21.51 2.47
N THR A 167 5.90 21.58 3.04
CA THR A 167 6.95 22.48 2.61
C THR A 167 8.26 21.71 2.56
N VAL A 168 9.20 22.19 1.76
CA VAL A 168 10.54 21.66 1.58
C VAL A 168 11.51 22.82 1.56
N ASP A 169 12.75 22.57 1.94
CA ASP A 169 13.80 23.60 1.92
C ASP A 169 14.14 23.99 0.46
N ASP A 170 14.13 23.01 -0.45
CA ASP A 170 14.38 23.19 -1.89
C ASP A 170 13.75 22.05 -2.74
N LEU A 171 13.89 22.14 -4.08
CA LEU A 171 13.30 21.21 -5.06
C LEU A 171 14.34 20.27 -5.72
N LEU A 172 15.54 20.11 -5.17
CA LEU A 172 16.71 19.54 -5.84
C LEU A 172 17.24 18.23 -5.23
#